data_AF-A0A1S1QKB9-F1
#
_entry.id   AF-A0A1S1QKB9-F1
#
_cell.length_a   1.000
_cell.length_b   1.000
_cell.length_c   1.000
_cell.angle_alpha   90.00
_cell.angle_beta   90.00
_cell.angle_gamma   90.00
#
_symmetry.space_group_name_H-M   'P 1'
#
loop_
_entity.id
_entity.type
_entity.pdbx_description
1 polymer ?
#
loop_
_entity_poly.entity_id
_entity_poly.type
_entity_poly.pdbx_seq_one_letter_code
_entity_poly.pdbx_strand_id
1 'polypeptide(L)'
;MPIFSSGGFGAWRTPGDDSPLVSTQATDTGHELTIRPGADIGDLVAILADLPPDAFFTEHFGDIDVVLVFRRVPGASALVPADAMPSTDPAAAGVSRP
;
A
#
# COMPACT_ATOMS: atom_id res chain seq x y z
N MET A 1 -32.39 -19.76 -9.99
CA MET A 1 -31.00 -20.19 -9.71
C MET A 1 -30.14 -18.94 -9.64
N PRO A 2 -29.84 -18.38 -8.46
CA PRO A 2 -28.87 -17.30 -8.37
C PRO A 2 -27.47 -17.88 -8.57
N ILE A 3 -26.71 -17.33 -9.53
CA ILE A 3 -25.33 -17.71 -9.86
C ILE A 3 -24.29 -17.03 -8.96
N PHE A 4 -24.73 -16.10 -8.10
CA PHE A 4 -23.89 -15.45 -7.13
C PHE A 4 -24.20 -16.03 -5.76
N SER A 5 -23.23 -16.76 -5.22
CA SER A 5 -23.25 -17.14 -3.81
C SER A 5 -23.12 -15.86 -2.99
N SER A 6 -24.13 -15.54 -2.20
CA SER A 6 -24.14 -14.48 -1.18
C SER A 6 -23.21 -14.80 0.00
N GLY A 7 -22.09 -15.48 -0.26
CA GLY A 7 -21.06 -15.78 0.72
C GLY A 7 -20.47 -14.49 1.24
N GLY A 8 -20.55 -14.30 2.56
CA GLY A 8 -20.18 -13.07 3.23
C GLY A 8 -18.78 -12.58 2.86
N PHE A 9 -18.59 -11.26 2.97
CA PHE A 9 -17.33 -10.55 2.90
C PHE A 9 -16.30 -11.18 3.86
N GLY A 10 -15.65 -12.28 3.45
CA GLY A 10 -14.89 -13.13 4.36
C GLY A 10 -14.43 -14.46 3.76
N ALA A 11 -15.15 -15.02 2.78
CA ALA A 11 -14.77 -16.31 2.17
C ALA A 11 -13.45 -16.27 1.34
N TRP A 12 -12.97 -15.07 0.99
CA TRP A 12 -11.70 -14.83 0.29
C TRP A 12 -10.53 -14.54 1.25
N ARG A 13 -10.83 -14.41 2.55
CA ARG A 13 -9.81 -14.33 3.60
C ARG A 13 -9.41 -15.75 3.93
N THR A 14 -8.43 -16.30 3.23
CA THR A 14 -7.82 -17.57 3.64
C THR A 14 -6.39 -17.27 4.12
N PRO A 15 -6.20 -16.79 5.37
CA PRO A 15 -4.91 -16.96 6.00
C PRO A 15 -4.67 -18.46 6.15
N GLY A 16 -3.58 -18.97 5.58
CA GLY A 16 -3.02 -20.24 6.06
C GLY A 16 -2.58 -20.04 7.51
N ASP A 17 -2.95 -20.98 8.38
CA ASP A 17 -3.14 -20.92 9.84
C ASP A 17 -2.17 -20.13 10.76
N ASP A 18 -1.10 -19.47 10.32
CA ASP A 18 -0.18 -18.74 11.23
C ASP A 18 0.48 -17.47 10.63
N SER A 19 0.11 -17.02 9.42
CA SER A 19 0.78 -15.87 8.77
C SER A 19 -0.16 -14.68 8.53
N PRO A 20 0.25 -13.44 8.86
CA PRO A 20 -0.56 -12.25 8.59
C PRO A 20 -0.72 -12.03 7.07
N LEU A 21 -1.87 -11.49 6.67
CA LEU A 21 -2.20 -11.19 5.27
C LEU A 21 -1.33 -10.07 4.70
N VAL A 22 -0.83 -9.20 5.58
CA VAL A 22 0.17 -8.20 5.24
C VAL A 22 1.27 -8.23 6.28
N SER A 23 2.54 -8.23 5.85
CA SER A 23 3.69 -8.28 6.74
C SER A 23 4.81 -7.37 6.26
N THR A 24 5.47 -6.71 7.21
CA THR A 24 6.66 -5.89 6.94
C THR A 24 7.90 -6.58 7.50
N GLN A 25 8.97 -6.58 6.70
CA GLN A 25 10.30 -6.98 7.10
C GLN A 25 11.27 -5.81 6.93
N ALA A 26 12.02 -5.47 7.98
CA ALA A 26 13.11 -4.51 7.86
C ALA A 26 14.34 -5.20 7.23
N THR A 27 15.00 -4.51 6.31
CA THR A 27 16.24 -4.92 5.66
C THR A 27 17.32 -3.86 5.89
N ASP A 28 18.59 -4.18 5.59
CA ASP A 28 19.70 -3.24 5.75
C ASP A 28 19.52 -1.95 4.93
N THR A 29 18.73 -2.01 3.85
CA THR A 29 18.51 -0.89 2.92
C THR A 29 17.11 -0.27 3.01
N GLY A 30 16.20 -0.82 3.83
CA GLY A 30 14.83 -0.34 3.88
C GLY A 30 13.82 -1.31 4.51
N HIS A 31 12.64 -1.39 3.90
CA HIS A 31 11.51 -2.19 4.36
C HIS A 31 10.86 -2.92 3.18
N GLU A 32 10.56 -4.19 3.35
CA GLU A 32 9.82 -5.00 2.39
C GLU A 32 8.45 -5.32 2.95
N LEU A 33 7.41 -5.03 2.17
CA LEU A 33 6.02 -5.22 2.54
C LEU A 33 5.42 -6.31 1.66
N THR A 34 5.07 -7.45 2.23
CA THR A 34 4.40 -8.54 1.51
C THR A 34 2.89 -8.46 1.75
N ILE A 35 2.12 -8.44 0.67
CA ILE A 35 0.66 -8.41 0.63
C ILE A 35 0.19 -9.73 0.02
N ARG A 36 -0.53 -10.51 0.81
CA ARG A 36 -1.08 -11.81 0.39
C ARG A 36 -2.50 -11.62 -0.17
N PRO A 37 -2.95 -12.53 -1.05
CA PRO A 37 -4.34 -12.56 -1.49
C PRO A 37 -5.31 -12.55 -0.31
N GLY A 38 -6.32 -11.70 -0.40
CA GLY A 38 -7.29 -11.50 0.67
C GLY A 38 -6.93 -10.41 1.67
N ALA A 39 -5.79 -9.73 1.58
CA ALA A 39 -5.57 -8.48 2.30
C ALA A 39 -6.61 -7.41 1.90
N ASP A 40 -7.05 -6.57 2.85
CA ASP A 40 -7.90 -5.42 2.56
C ASP A 40 -7.20 -4.07 2.76
N ILE A 41 -7.97 -3.00 2.54
CA ILE A 41 -7.52 -1.63 2.71
C ILE A 41 -7.16 -1.34 4.17
N GLY A 42 -7.87 -1.91 5.15
CA GLY A 42 -7.57 -1.74 6.57
C GLY A 42 -6.23 -2.35 6.95
N ASP A 43 -5.95 -3.57 6.48
CA ASP A 43 -4.68 -4.25 6.68
C ASP A 43 -3.53 -3.44 6.06
N LEU A 44 -3.73 -2.92 4.85
CA LEU A 44 -2.75 -2.11 4.16
C LEU A 44 -2.53 -0.74 4.82
N VAL A 45 -3.59 -0.07 5.26
CA VAL A 45 -3.46 1.23 5.94
C VAL A 45 -2.76 1.08 7.28
N ALA A 46 -3.09 0.04 8.05
CA ALA A 46 -2.46 -0.22 9.35
C ALA A 46 -0.94 -0.41 9.19
N ILE A 47 -0.52 -1.24 8.23
CA ILE A 47 0.90 -1.56 8.08
C ILE A 47 1.70 -0.44 7.40
N LEU A 48 1.09 0.34 6.51
CA LEU A 48 1.72 1.53 5.93
C LEU A 48 1.88 2.63 6.97
N ALA A 49 0.97 2.73 7.94
CA ALA A 49 1.10 3.68 9.05
C ALA A 49 2.28 3.33 9.98
N ASP A 50 2.69 2.06 10.03
CA ASP A 50 3.86 1.60 10.80
C ASP A 50 5.19 1.80 10.05
N LEU A 51 5.16 2.12 8.75
CA LEU A 51 6.39 2.40 8.00
C LEU A 51 6.99 3.76 8.39
N PRO A 52 8.33 3.89 8.34
CA PRO A 52 8.96 5.19 8.55
C PRO A 52 8.46 6.23 7.55
N PRO A 53 8.23 7.49 7.97
CA PRO A 53 7.72 8.54 7.09
C PRO A 53 8.71 8.94 5.98
N ASP A 54 9.99 8.57 6.12
CA ASP A 54 11.06 8.75 5.13
C ASP A 54 11.28 7.52 4.22
N ALA A 55 10.42 6.50 4.34
CA ALA A 55 10.46 5.33 3.48
C ALA A 55 9.73 5.60 2.16
N PHE A 56 10.43 5.45 1.04
CA PHE A 56 9.88 5.66 -0.30
C PHE A 56 9.69 4.34 -1.02
N PHE A 57 8.52 4.15 -1.63
CA PHE A 57 8.28 3.03 -2.52
C PHE A 57 9.22 3.12 -3.74
N THR A 58 10.00 2.07 -3.98
CA THR A 58 10.95 2.02 -5.11
C THR A 58 10.58 0.98 -6.15
N GLU A 59 10.01 -0.16 -5.73
CA GLU A 59 9.80 -1.29 -6.61
C GLU A 59 8.74 -2.23 -6.05
N HIS A 60 8.11 -3.02 -6.92
CA HIS A 60 7.21 -4.10 -6.56
C HIS A 60 7.56 -5.36 -7.37
N PHE A 61 7.32 -6.54 -6.78
CA PHE A 61 7.45 -7.82 -7.46
C PHE A 61 6.45 -8.84 -6.91
N GLY A 62 6.31 -9.97 -7.59
CA GLY A 62 5.41 -11.04 -7.18
C GLY A 62 4.11 -11.07 -7.99
N ASP A 63 3.60 -12.28 -8.19
CA ASP A 63 2.41 -12.58 -9.00
C ASP A 63 1.20 -12.83 -8.09
N ILE A 64 1.32 -13.79 -7.18
CA ILE A 64 0.27 -14.16 -6.21
C ILE A 64 0.40 -13.35 -4.92
N ASP A 65 1.57 -13.40 -4.30
CA ASP A 65 1.92 -12.54 -3.17
C ASP A 65 2.64 -11.30 -3.74
N VAL A 66 2.08 -10.11 -3.53
CA VAL A 66 2.68 -8.85 -3.99
C VAL A 66 3.65 -8.36 -2.93
N VAL A 67 4.90 -8.13 -3.30
CA VAL A 67 5.92 -7.53 -2.44
C VAL A 67 6.19 -6.10 -2.90
N LEU A 68 6.11 -5.15 -1.98
CA LEU A 68 6.45 -3.75 -2.18
C LEU A 68 7.75 -3.44 -1.44
N VAL A 69 8.73 -2.88 -2.14
CA VAL A 69 10.02 -2.49 -1.58
C VAL A 69 10.01 -1.00 -1.30
N PHE A 70 10.24 -0.65 -0.03
CA PHE A 70 10.45 0.69 0.44
C PHE A 70 11.91 0.88 0.83
N ARG A 71 12.53 1.97 0.38
CA ARG A 71 13.91 2.32 0.75
C ARG A 71 13.93 3.61 1.54
N ARG A 72 14.84 3.70 2.51
CA ARG A 72 15.13 4.97 3.16
C ARG A 72 16.01 5.79 2.24
N VAL A 73 15.68 7.06 2.03
CA VAL A 73 16.53 7.98 1.27
C VAL A 73 17.47 8.68 2.25
N PRO A 74 18.79 8.38 2.25
CA PRO A 74 19.71 9.04 3.15
C PRO A 74 19.73 10.54 2.85
N GLY A 75 19.40 11.38 3.84
CA GLY A 75 19.47 12.83 3.75
C GLY A 75 18.19 13.54 3.30
N ALA A 76 17.15 12.81 2.92
CA ALA A 76 15.81 13.37 2.73
C ALA A 76 14.99 13.14 4.01
N SER A 77 15.23 13.96 5.04
CA SER A 77 14.27 14.06 6.14
C SER A 77 12.93 14.42 5.51
N ALA A 78 11.94 13.54 5.61
CA ALA A 78 10.58 13.77 5.11
C ALA A 78 10.02 15.02 5.80
N LEU A 79 10.26 16.17 5.19
CA LEU A 79 9.69 17.43 5.58
C LEU A 79 8.27 17.37 5.05
N VAL A 80 7.37 16.72 5.80
CA VAL A 80 5.93 16.86 5.59
C VAL A 80 5.67 18.35 5.74
N PRO A 81 5.35 19.10 4.66
CA PRO A 81 4.93 20.48 4.83
C PRO A 81 3.60 20.37 5.58
N ALA A 82 3.58 20.81 6.84
CA ALA A 82 2.39 20.79 7.70
C ALA A 82 1.24 21.69 7.18
N ASP A 83 1.33 22.17 5.93
CA ASP A 83 0.45 23.17 5.34
C ASP A 83 0.14 22.90 3.86
N ALA A 84 0.34 21.67 3.38
CA ALA A 84 -0.19 21.28 2.08
C ALA A 84 -1.70 21.03 2.20
N MET A 85 -2.50 22.10 2.28
CA MET A 85 -3.91 22.00 1.93
C MET A 85 -4.00 21.33 0.55
N PRO A 86 -4.82 20.29 0.36
CA PRO A 86 -5.09 19.80 -0.98
C PRO A 86 -5.68 20.97 -1.77
N SER A 87 -4.93 21.49 -2.73
CA SER A 87 -5.45 22.51 -3.63
C SER A 87 -6.65 21.90 -4.34
N THR A 88 -7.84 22.40 -4.04
CA THR A 88 -9.12 22.01 -4.64
C THR A 88 -9.25 22.51 -6.08
N ASP A 89 -8.16 22.99 -6.69
CA ASP A 89 -8.16 23.56 -8.02
C ASP A 89 -8.09 22.45 -9.08
N PRO A 90 -9.09 22.30 -9.97
CA PRO A 90 -9.11 21.25 -10.99
C PRO A 90 -8.09 21.59 -12.10
N ALA A 91 -6.80 21.44 -11.82
CA ALA A 91 -5.73 21.70 -12.78
C ALA A 91 -5.61 20.65 -13.91
N ALA A 92 -6.51 19.66 -13.97
CA ALA A 92 -6.44 18.54 -14.92
C ALA A 92 -7.42 18.63 -16.12
N ALA A 93 -8.17 19.71 -16.29
CA ALA A 93 -9.13 19.86 -17.40
C ALA A 93 -8.95 21.20 -18.15
N GLY A 94 -7.84 21.36 -18.86
CA GLY A 94 -7.56 22.60 -19.60
C GLY A 94 -6.55 22.44 -20.73
N VAL A 95 -6.64 21.37 -21.53
CA VAL A 95 -5.89 21.30 -22.80
C VAL A 95 -6.76 21.94 -23.89
N SER A 96 -6.54 23.24 -24.14
CA SER A 96 -7.01 23.88 -25.37
C SER A 96 -6.14 23.40 -26.52
N ARG A 97 -6.70 22.61 -27.44
CA ARG A 97 -6.04 22.26 -28.70
C ARG A 97 -6.09 23.46 -29.68
N PRO A 98 -5.03 23.68 -30.47
CA PRO A 98 -4.98 24.73 -31.49
C PRO A 98 -5.93 24.47 -32.67
#